data_AF-X1GQ56-F1
#
_entry.id   AF-X1GQ56-F1
#
_cell.length_a   1.000
_cell.length_b   1.000
_cell.length_c   1.000
_cell.angle_alpha   90.00
_cell.angle_beta   90.00
_cell.angle_gamma   90.00
#
_symmetry.space_group_name_H-M   'P 1'
#
loop_
_entity.id
_entity.type
_entity.pdbx_description
1 polymer ?
#
loop_
_entity_poly.entity_id
_entity_poly.type
_entity_poly.pdbx_seq_one_letter_code
_entity_poly.pdbx_strand_id
1 'polypeptide(L)'
;MKEGIKPTEVDFARSEASRLVEADKDIKPENIPVITNVLEKNILSTAAFNPAATEEARKEARLNTSPHMVTIIEGQTIVFEGEIVNDTDIFILTKLGLLQTGFNWKRLLYIFFISSVILILFG
;
A
#
# COMPACT_ATOMS: atom_id res chain seq x y z
N MET A 1 9.94 -19.60 -9.00
CA MET A 1 9.15 -18.66 -9.83
C MET A 1 10.14 -18.01 -10.80
N LYS A 2 9.87 -18.00 -12.11
CA LYS A 2 10.76 -17.38 -13.10
C LYS A 2 10.36 -15.91 -13.23
N GLU A 3 11.09 -15.02 -12.59
CA GLU A 3 10.88 -13.57 -12.74
C GLU A 3 11.32 -13.18 -14.16
N GLY A 4 10.40 -12.59 -14.92
CA GLY A 4 10.70 -12.10 -16.27
C GLY A 4 11.63 -10.88 -16.22
N ILE A 5 12.53 -10.76 -17.20
CA ILE A 5 13.51 -9.67 -17.28
C ILE A 5 12.77 -8.35 -17.49
N LYS A 6 12.82 -7.46 -16.49
CA LYS A 6 12.22 -6.12 -16.59
C LYS A 6 12.93 -5.29 -17.65
N PRO A 7 12.28 -4.30 -18.28
CA PRO A 7 12.92 -3.43 -19.28
C PRO A 7 14.19 -2.74 -18.78
N THR A 8 14.27 -2.43 -17.48
CA THR A 8 15.43 -1.83 -16.81
C THR A 8 16.55 -2.81 -16.51
N GLU A 9 16.30 -4.12 -16.60
CA GLU A 9 17.23 -5.19 -16.25
C GLU A 9 17.81 -5.88 -17.49
N VAL A 10 17.44 -5.43 -18.70
CA VAL A 10 17.91 -6.01 -19.97
C VAL A 10 19.42 -5.85 -20.13
N ASP A 11 19.96 -4.68 -19.78
CA ASP A 11 21.41 -4.41 -19.85
C ASP A 11 22.19 -5.23 -18.82
N PHE A 12 21.60 -5.47 -17.65
CA PHE A 12 22.17 -6.35 -16.62
C PHE A 12 22.13 -7.82 -17.04
N ALA A 13 21.02 -8.28 -17.62
CA ALA A 13 20.91 -9.62 -18.16
C ALA A 13 21.90 -9.87 -19.31
N ARG A 14 22.17 -8.84 -20.13
CA ARG A 14 23.17 -8.90 -21.20
C ARG A 14 24.58 -9.07 -20.63
N SER A 15 24.97 -8.25 -19.65
CA SER A 15 26.30 -8.32 -19.06
C SER A 15 26.54 -9.62 -18.29
N GLU A 16 25.53 -10.14 -17.59
CA GLU A 16 25.63 -11.43 -16.89
C GLU A 16 25.74 -12.60 -17.88
N ALA A 17 24.99 -12.58 -18.99
CA ALA A 17 25.09 -13.59 -20.03
C ALA A 17 26.51 -13.64 -20.66
N SER A 18 27.10 -12.48 -20.95
CA SER A 18 28.47 -12.39 -21.45
C SER A 18 29.48 -12.93 -20.43
N ARG A 19 29.31 -12.64 -19.14
CA ARG A 19 30.19 -13.15 -18.07
C ARG A 19 30.11 -14.67 -17.92
N LEU A 20 28.91 -15.25 -18.08
CA LEU A 20 28.73 -16.71 -18.00
C LEU A 20 29.40 -17.43 -19.17
N VAL A 21 29.35 -16.88 -20.38
CA VAL A 21 30.01 -17.45 -21.57
C VAL A 21 31.53 -17.37 -21.46
N GLU A 22 32.08 -16.29 -20.90
CA GLU A 22 33.53 -16.15 -20.67
C GLU A 22 34.06 -17.06 -19.55
N ALA A 23 33.24 -17.36 -18.55
CA ALA A 23 33.60 -18.22 -17.42
C ALA A 23 33.46 -19.73 -17.73
N ASP A 24 32.78 -20.08 -18.82
CA ASP A 24 32.54 -21.46 -19.22
C ASP A 24 33.78 -22.07 -19.89
N LYS A 25 34.31 -23.13 -19.27
CA LYS A 25 35.54 -23.81 -19.71
C LYS A 25 35.31 -24.77 -20.88
N ASP A 26 34.05 -25.11 -21.17
CA ASP A 26 33.69 -26.04 -22.25
C ASP A 26 33.58 -25.30 -23.60
N ILE A 27 33.58 -23.96 -23.58
CA ILE A 27 33.49 -23.12 -24.77
C ILE A 27 34.91 -22.78 -25.26
N LYS A 28 35.20 -23.14 -26.51
CA LYS A 28 36.46 -22.76 -27.14
C LYS A 28 36.52 -21.22 -27.28
N PRO A 29 37.68 -20.59 -27.00
CA PRO A 29 37.81 -19.13 -26.97
C PRO A 29 37.53 -18.46 -28.33
N GLU A 30 37.68 -19.18 -29.42
CA GLU A 30 37.33 -18.76 -30.79
C GLU A 30 35.82 -18.54 -31.01
N ASN A 31 34.97 -19.21 -30.22
CA ASN A 31 33.50 -19.18 -30.40
C ASN A 31 32.79 -18.21 -29.44
N ILE A 32 33.48 -17.76 -28.39
CA ILE A 32 32.96 -16.78 -27.42
C ILE A 32 32.35 -15.54 -28.11
N PRO A 33 33.03 -14.83 -29.04
CA PRO A 33 32.46 -13.61 -29.64
C PRO A 33 31.20 -13.88 -30.47
N VAL A 34 31.06 -15.07 -31.06
CA VAL A 34 29.88 -15.45 -31.85
C VAL A 34 28.70 -15.74 -30.91
N ILE A 35 28.94 -16.50 -29.84
CA ILE A 35 27.92 -16.87 -28.87
C ILE A 35 27.40 -15.62 -28.13
N THR A 36 28.29 -14.74 -27.71
CA THR A 36 27.91 -13.47 -27.07
C THR A 36 27.03 -12.64 -28.00
N ASN A 37 27.43 -12.43 -29.26
CA ASN A 37 26.62 -11.65 -30.22
C ASN A 37 25.22 -12.24 -30.45
N VAL A 38 25.07 -13.56 -30.43
CA VAL A 38 23.76 -14.23 -30.58
C VAL A 38 22.92 -14.02 -29.32
N LEU A 39 23.49 -14.15 -28.14
CA LEU A 39 22.79 -13.92 -26.87
C LEU A 39 22.37 -12.46 -26.73
N GLU A 40 23.27 -11.50 -26.98
CA GLU A 40 22.97 -10.07 -26.87
C GLU A 40 21.81 -9.62 -27.76
N LYS A 41 21.68 -10.22 -28.96
CA LYS A 41 20.59 -9.94 -29.90
C LYS A 41 19.27 -10.63 -29.55
N ASN A 42 19.31 -11.74 -28.81
CA ASN A 42 18.11 -12.52 -28.47
C ASN A 42 17.59 -12.27 -27.04
N ILE A 43 18.35 -11.58 -26.18
CA ILE A 43 17.86 -11.12 -24.88
C ILE A 43 16.92 -9.93 -25.10
N LEU A 44 15.63 -10.23 -25.21
CA LEU A 44 14.54 -9.24 -25.31
C LEU A 44 13.80 -9.14 -23.96
N SER A 45 13.30 -7.94 -23.64
CA SER A 45 12.45 -7.77 -22.46
C SER A 45 11.17 -8.57 -22.64
N THR A 46 11.02 -9.64 -21.84
CA THR A 46 9.83 -10.50 -21.85
C THR A 46 8.75 -9.97 -20.90
N ALA A 47 9.11 -9.05 -19.99
CA ALA A 47 8.17 -8.36 -19.12
C ALA A 47 7.55 -7.13 -19.82
N ALA A 48 6.81 -7.36 -20.90
CA ALA A 48 5.97 -6.32 -21.48
C ALA A 48 4.81 -6.02 -20.53
N PHE A 49 4.71 -4.77 -20.07
CA PHE A 49 3.62 -4.32 -19.21
C PHE A 49 2.28 -4.49 -19.95
N ASN A 50 1.49 -5.49 -19.55
CA ASN A 50 0.14 -5.71 -20.07
C ASN A 50 -0.87 -5.10 -19.07
N PRO A 51 -1.48 -3.95 -19.39
CA PRO A 51 -2.44 -3.29 -18.49
C PRO A 51 -3.69 -4.15 -18.25
N ALA A 52 -4.16 -4.89 -19.26
CA ALA A 52 -5.35 -5.74 -19.16
C ALA A 52 -5.13 -6.91 -18.18
N ALA A 53 -4.01 -7.64 -18.33
CA ALA A 53 -3.67 -8.74 -17.42
C ALA A 53 -3.42 -8.24 -15.97
N THR A 54 -2.90 -7.02 -15.82
CA THR A 54 -2.70 -6.40 -14.50
C THR A 54 -4.02 -6.01 -13.84
N GLU A 55 -5.01 -5.54 -14.61
CA GLU A 55 -6.34 -5.23 -14.08
C GLU A 55 -7.12 -6.49 -13.70
N GLU A 56 -7.02 -7.55 -14.51
CA GLU A 56 -7.59 -8.87 -14.19
C GLU A 56 -6.98 -9.43 -12.91
N ALA A 57 -5.65 -9.44 -12.79
CA ALA A 57 -4.97 -9.87 -11.56
C ALA A 57 -5.36 -9.01 -10.34
N ARG A 58 -5.56 -7.69 -10.51
CA ARG A 58 -6.08 -6.82 -9.42
C ARG A 58 -7.50 -7.19 -9.02
N LYS A 59 -8.37 -7.54 -9.98
CA LYS A 59 -9.75 -7.97 -9.70
C LYS A 59 -9.75 -9.31 -8.97
N GLU A 60 -8.95 -10.27 -9.43
CA GLU A 60 -8.78 -11.57 -8.77
C GLU A 60 -8.22 -11.43 -7.35
N ALA A 61 -7.20 -10.59 -7.15
CA ALA A 61 -6.66 -10.31 -5.82
C ALA A 61 -7.72 -9.70 -4.88
N ARG A 62 -8.55 -8.77 -5.39
CA ARG A 62 -9.68 -8.21 -4.62
C ARG A 62 -10.74 -9.24 -4.25
N LEU A 63 -11.02 -10.20 -5.12
CA LEU A 63 -12.02 -11.25 -4.88
C LEU A 63 -11.51 -12.33 -3.93
N ASN A 64 -10.22 -12.67 -4.01
CA ASN A 64 -9.60 -13.74 -3.23
C ASN A 64 -9.07 -13.28 -1.88
N THR A 65 -8.96 -11.97 -1.64
CA THR A 65 -8.56 -11.45 -0.33
C THR A 65 -9.77 -11.38 0.59
N SER A 66 -9.78 -12.20 1.63
CA SER A 66 -10.83 -12.15 2.65
C SER A 66 -10.80 -10.78 3.35
N PRO A 67 -11.95 -10.11 3.50
CA PRO A 67 -12.01 -8.84 4.22
C PRO A 67 -11.57 -9.04 5.67
N HIS A 68 -10.80 -8.09 6.20
CA HIS A 68 -10.47 -8.08 7.62
C HIS A 68 -11.74 -7.71 8.41
N MET A 69 -12.44 -8.72 8.91
CA MET A 69 -13.63 -8.53 9.73
C MET A 69 -13.21 -8.21 11.16
N VAL A 70 -13.64 -7.05 11.68
CA VAL A 70 -13.50 -6.69 13.09
C VAL A 70 -14.89 -6.82 13.72
N THR A 71 -15.04 -7.78 14.65
CA THR A 71 -16.30 -7.99 15.39
C THR A 71 -16.17 -7.33 16.74
N ILE A 72 -17.13 -6.46 17.09
CA ILE A 72 -17.13 -5.70 18.35
C ILE A 72 -18.40 -6.08 19.11
N ILE A 73 -18.24 -6.36 20.39
CA ILE A 73 -19.33 -6.74 21.29
C ILE A 73 -19.79 -5.50 22.06
N GLU A 74 -21.08 -5.43 22.38
CA GLU A 74 -21.63 -4.35 23.21
C GLU A 74 -20.93 -4.30 24.58
N GLY A 75 -20.48 -3.10 24.98
CA GLY A 75 -19.74 -2.89 26.23
C GLY A 75 -18.23 -3.14 26.17
N GLN A 76 -17.69 -3.48 24.99
CA GLN A 76 -16.24 -3.60 24.79
C GLN A 76 -15.55 -2.23 24.77
N THR A 77 -14.49 -2.08 25.54
CA THR A 77 -13.60 -0.91 25.47
C THR A 77 -12.78 -0.96 24.18
N ILE A 78 -12.89 0.07 23.34
CA ILE A 78 -12.20 0.13 22.03
C ILE A 78 -10.83 0.81 22.14
N VAL A 79 -10.71 1.85 22.99
CA VAL A 79 -9.46 2.57 23.25
C VAL A 79 -9.37 2.87 24.74
N PHE A 80 -8.19 2.68 25.34
CA PHE A 80 -7.92 3.07 26.72
C PHE A 80 -7.38 4.50 26.83
N GLU A 81 -7.60 5.13 27.99
CA GLU A 81 -7.06 6.47 28.26
C GLU A 81 -5.52 6.43 28.27
N GLY A 82 -4.88 7.27 27.43
CA GLY A 82 -3.42 7.33 27.29
C GLY A 82 -2.83 6.39 26.23
N GLU A 83 -3.65 5.60 25.54
CA GLU A 83 -3.21 4.73 24.44
C GLU A 83 -3.06 5.51 23.11
N ILE A 84 -2.08 5.14 22.30
CA ILE A 84 -1.88 5.73 20.96
C ILE A 84 -2.87 5.08 20.00
N VAL A 85 -3.80 5.88 19.49
CA VAL A 85 -4.88 5.43 18.62
C VAL A 85 -4.35 5.08 17.22
N ASN A 86 -4.73 3.91 16.70
CA ASN A 86 -4.38 3.49 15.34
C ASN A 86 -5.54 3.73 14.34
N ASP A 87 -5.27 3.64 13.05
CA ASP A 87 -6.27 3.94 11.99
C ASP A 87 -7.53 3.07 12.10
N THR A 88 -7.35 1.79 12.47
CA THR A 88 -8.45 0.84 12.69
C THR A 88 -9.38 1.30 13.82
N ASP A 89 -8.83 1.86 14.90
CA ASP A 89 -9.60 2.28 16.06
C ASP A 89 -10.41 3.53 15.72
N ILE A 90 -9.83 4.48 14.98
CA ILE A 90 -10.54 5.65 14.46
C ILE A 90 -11.71 5.21 13.57
N PHE A 91 -11.49 4.24 12.68
CA PHE A 91 -12.53 3.71 11.81
C PHE A 91 -13.69 3.12 12.62
N ILE A 92 -13.37 2.31 13.63
CA ILE A 92 -14.35 1.71 14.54
C ILE A 92 -15.13 2.79 15.30
N LEU A 93 -14.45 3.73 15.93
CA LEU A 93 -15.07 4.83 16.68
C LEU A 93 -15.95 5.70 15.79
N THR A 94 -15.56 5.91 14.53
CA THR A 94 -16.37 6.63 13.53
C THR A 94 -17.65 5.85 13.21
N LYS A 95 -17.55 4.55 12.96
CA LYS A 95 -18.70 3.70 12.65
C LYS A 95 -19.69 3.59 13.81
N LEU A 96 -19.19 3.64 15.04
CA LEU A 96 -20.00 3.62 16.26
C LEU A 96 -20.47 5.00 16.70
N GLY A 97 -20.05 6.09 16.03
CA GLY A 97 -20.44 7.46 16.38
C GLY A 97 -19.84 7.98 17.68
N LEU A 98 -18.83 7.29 18.23
CA LEU A 98 -18.23 7.59 19.54
C LEU A 98 -17.18 8.71 19.48
N LEU A 99 -16.82 9.18 18.28
CA LEU A 99 -15.89 10.31 18.12
C LEU A 99 -16.47 11.66 18.57
N GLN A 100 -17.80 11.81 18.53
CA GLN A 100 -18.44 13.04 18.98
C GLN A 100 -18.69 12.95 20.48
N THR A 101 -17.80 13.55 21.27
CA THR A 101 -18.13 13.87 22.66
C THR A 101 -19.35 14.78 22.63
N GLY A 102 -20.49 14.25 23.09
CA GLY A 102 -21.81 14.86 22.89
C GLY A 102 -21.78 16.36 23.20
N PHE A 103 -22.36 17.16 22.30
CA PHE A 103 -22.42 18.60 22.46
C PHE A 103 -23.04 18.94 23.81
N ASN A 104 -22.28 19.60 24.68
CA ASN A 104 -22.72 19.87 26.05
C ASN A 104 -23.71 21.05 26.06
N TRP A 105 -24.98 20.74 25.74
CA TRP A 105 -26.09 21.69 25.68
C TRP A 105 -26.25 22.50 26.97
N LYS A 106 -25.97 21.89 28.13
CA LYS A 106 -26.01 22.58 29.42
C LYS A 106 -24.97 23.70 29.47
N ARG A 107 -23.72 23.42 29.06
CA ARG A 107 -22.65 24.43 29.00
C ARG A 107 -23.00 25.57 28.04
N LEU A 108 -23.58 25.27 26.89
CA LEU A 108 -24.00 26.33 25.95
C LEU A 108 -25.10 27.21 26.55
N LEU A 109 -26.10 26.61 27.21
CA LEU A 109 -27.18 27.36 27.87
C LEU A 109 -26.64 28.28 28.98
N TYR A 110 -25.67 27.83 29.78
CA TYR A 110 -25.04 28.68 30.80
C TYR A 110 -24.28 29.86 30.18
N ILE A 111 -23.48 29.61 29.14
CA ILE A 111 -22.75 30.67 28.43
C ILE A 111 -23.74 31.67 27.83
N PHE A 112 -24.80 31.18 27.19
CA PHE A 112 -25.85 32.03 26.62
C PHE A 112 -26.52 32.89 27.70
N PHE A 113 -26.92 32.29 28.82
CA PHE A 113 -27.59 33.01 29.91
C PHE A 113 -26.69 34.10 30.52
N ILE A 114 -25.44 33.77 30.83
CA ILE A 114 -24.47 34.73 31.38
C ILE A 114 -24.24 35.87 30.38
N SER A 115 -24.02 35.54 29.10
CA SER A 115 -23.80 36.55 28.07
C SER A 115 -25.01 37.48 27.92
N SER A 116 -26.23 36.94 27.96
CA SER A 116 -27.47 37.73 27.88
C SER A 116 -27.63 38.66 29.09
N VAL A 117 -27.32 38.20 30.30
CA VAL A 117 -27.42 39.03 31.51
C VAL A 117 -26.43 40.18 31.46
N ILE A 118 -25.18 39.92 31.03
CA ILE A 118 -24.16 40.95 30.86
C ILE A 118 -24.61 41.98 29.81
N LEU A 119 -25.16 41.52 28.69
CA LEU A 119 -25.64 42.41 27.62
C LEU A 119 -26.81 43.29 28.09
N ILE A 120 -27.70 42.78 28.95
CA ILE A 120 -28.79 43.57 29.55
C ILE A 120 -28.27 44.58 30.58
N LEU A 121 -27.23 44.25 31.33
CA LEU A 121 -26.69 45.12 32.38
C LEU A 121 -25.79 46.24 31.84
N PHE A 122 -25.09 46.00 30.73
CA PHE A 122 -24.11 46.91 30.15
C PHE A 122 -24.48 47.44 28.75
N GLY A 123 -25.61 47.00 28.21
CA GLY A 123 -26.17 47.46 26.93
C GLY A 123 -27.28 48.48 27.09
#